data_AF-G8C0W1-F1
#
_entry.id   AF-G8C0W1-F1
#
_cell.length_a   1.000
_cell.length_b   1.000
_cell.length_c   1.000
_cell.angle_alpha   90.00
_cell.angle_beta   90.00
_cell.angle_gamma   90.00
#
_symmetry.space_group_name_H-M   'P 1'
#
loop_
_entity.id
_entity.type
_entity.pdbx_description
1 polymer ?
#
loop_
_entity_poly.entity_id
_entity_poly.type
_entity_poly.pdbx_seq_one_letter_code
_entity_poly.pdbx_strand_id
1 'polypeptide(L)'
;MLKLWVWALLFQLSTVWSFQINAPFFAKGQPPVTDKEPIPGDSSLQHCDLAISQVVDITQVNLSPNPPARGKDLTISASGTVASVVGEGSYVDVEVRLGYVKLLTQKFDLCQMLSDNDIAGLGECPIQKGAYSLTKAVRIPDEVPPGKYTVLARAYNEHGELLTCITGDIVFPVDML
;
A
#
# COMPACT_ATOMS: atom_id res chain seq x y z
N MET A 1 4.08 51.92 -30.21
CA MET A 1 3.34 51.11 -31.20
C MET A 1 4.25 50.89 -32.41
N LEU A 2 5.43 50.26 -32.40
CA LEU A 2 5.97 49.01 -31.86
C LEU A 2 5.21 47.75 -32.30
N LYS A 3 5.91 46.93 -33.12
CA LYS A 3 5.48 45.72 -33.88
C LYS A 3 4.81 46.04 -35.21
N LEU A 4 5.57 45.95 -36.30
CA LEU A 4 5.68 44.74 -37.13
C LEU A 4 6.28 45.11 -38.50
N TRP A 5 6.99 44.13 -39.10
CA TRP A 5 7.28 43.98 -40.53
C TRP A 5 8.38 44.84 -41.18
N VAL A 6 9.65 44.61 -40.81
CA VAL A 6 10.76 44.61 -41.79
C VAL A 6 11.79 43.64 -41.23
N TRP A 7 11.85 42.41 -41.75
CA TRP A 7 13.01 41.47 -41.75
C TRP A 7 12.64 40.18 -42.53
N ALA A 8 11.70 40.30 -43.47
CA ALA A 8 11.68 39.43 -44.64
C ALA A 8 12.73 40.01 -45.61
N LEU A 9 13.54 39.15 -46.21
CA LEU A 9 14.72 39.46 -47.05
C LEU A 9 16.02 39.62 -46.26
N LEU A 10 16.59 38.50 -45.79
CA LEU A 10 17.98 38.17 -46.12
C LEU A 10 18.14 36.63 -46.05
N PHE A 11 18.39 36.07 -47.22
CA PHE A 11 19.15 34.84 -47.47
C PHE A 11 18.55 33.49 -47.06
N GLN A 12 17.83 32.93 -48.03
CA GLN A 12 18.03 31.54 -48.41
C GLN A 12 19.49 31.30 -48.78
N LEU A 13 20.06 30.18 -48.35
CA LEU A 13 20.78 29.24 -49.20
C LEU A 13 21.11 27.96 -48.43
N SER A 14 20.70 26.83 -49.02
CA SER A 14 21.07 25.43 -48.72
C SER A 14 20.79 24.93 -47.29
N THR A 15 19.96 23.92 -47.05
CA THR A 15 19.94 22.61 -47.72
C THR A 15 18.53 22.01 -47.74
N VAL A 16 18.21 21.41 -48.88
CA VAL A 16 17.05 20.55 -49.12
C VAL A 16 17.34 19.20 -48.49
N TRP A 17 16.66 18.77 -47.42
CA TRP A 17 16.41 17.33 -47.17
C TRP A 17 15.02 17.16 -46.55
N SER A 18 14.08 16.82 -47.43
CA SER A 18 12.96 15.90 -47.25
C SER A 18 12.15 15.97 -45.94
N PHE A 19 10.93 16.50 -46.06
CA PHE A 19 9.80 16.04 -45.27
C PHE A 19 9.65 14.52 -45.42
N GLN A 20 10.06 13.76 -44.40
CA GLN A 20 9.49 12.45 -44.13
C GLN A 20 8.49 12.61 -43.00
N ILE A 21 7.22 12.73 -43.40
CA ILE A 21 6.10 12.19 -42.63
C ILE A 21 6.46 10.74 -42.25
N ASN A 22 6.62 10.45 -40.95
CA ASN A 22 6.38 9.07 -40.53
C ASN A 22 5.96 8.96 -39.07
N ALA A 23 4.76 8.41 -38.95
CA ALA A 23 4.06 7.86 -37.80
C ALA A 23 3.80 8.78 -36.60
N PRO A 24 2.56 8.79 -36.08
CA PRO A 24 2.35 9.25 -34.72
C PRO A 24 3.23 8.36 -33.85
N PHE A 25 4.14 8.98 -33.09
CA PHE A 25 4.74 8.33 -31.95
C PHE A 25 3.57 7.77 -31.16
N PHE A 26 3.37 6.46 -31.26
CA PHE A 26 2.57 5.70 -30.34
C PHE A 26 3.12 6.10 -28.98
N ALA A 27 2.40 6.99 -28.29
CA ALA A 27 2.46 7.07 -26.86
C ALA A 27 2.16 5.64 -26.43
N LYS A 28 3.21 4.87 -26.14
CA LYS A 28 3.08 3.68 -25.32
C LYS A 28 2.44 4.22 -24.07
N GLY A 29 1.12 4.07 -23.94
CA GLY A 29 0.45 4.32 -22.69
C GLY A 29 1.27 3.58 -21.66
N GLN A 30 1.81 4.30 -20.68
CA GLN A 30 2.26 3.63 -19.47
C GLN A 30 1.08 2.76 -19.05
N PRO A 31 1.31 1.47 -18.72
CA PRO A 31 0.24 0.66 -18.16
C PRO A 31 -0.41 1.48 -17.05
N PRO A 32 -1.75 1.45 -16.93
CA PRO A 32 -2.42 2.18 -15.86
C PRO A 32 -1.66 1.87 -14.57
N VAL A 33 -1.13 2.91 -13.92
CA VAL A 33 -0.44 2.76 -12.64
C VAL A 33 -1.47 2.14 -11.72
N THR A 34 -1.36 0.84 -11.52
CA THR A 34 -2.24 0.13 -10.59
C THR A 34 -1.84 0.64 -9.22
N ASP A 35 -2.76 1.33 -8.54
CA ASP A 35 -2.55 1.85 -7.19
C ASP A 35 -2.37 0.74 -6.13
N LYS A 36 -2.27 -0.52 -6.57
CA LYS A 36 -2.11 -1.70 -5.73
C LYS A 36 -1.16 -2.72 -6.35
N GLU A 37 -0.35 -3.36 -5.51
CA GLU A 37 0.59 -4.41 -5.90
C GLU A 37 0.53 -5.56 -4.89
N PRO A 38 0.47 -6.84 -5.32
CA PRO A 38 0.48 -7.98 -4.39
C PRO A 38 1.75 -8.00 -3.51
N ILE A 39 1.57 -8.28 -2.22
CA ILE A 39 2.70 -8.52 -1.32
C ILE A 39 3.11 -10.00 -1.46
N PRO A 40 4.41 -10.31 -1.67
CA PRO A 40 4.87 -11.69 -1.71
C PRO A 40 4.51 -12.50 -0.46
N GLY A 41 4.36 -13.82 -0.60
CA GLY A 41 4.05 -14.74 0.49
C GLY A 41 2.65 -15.35 0.41
N ASP A 42 2.31 -16.16 1.41
CA ASP A 42 1.03 -16.87 1.48
C ASP A 42 -0.07 -15.97 2.09
N SER A 43 -0.49 -14.95 1.34
CA SER A 43 -1.56 -14.02 1.74
C SER A 43 -2.28 -13.38 0.54
N SER A 44 -3.47 -12.83 0.77
CA SER A 44 -4.22 -12.02 -0.22
C SER A 44 -3.94 -10.52 -0.09
N LEU A 45 -2.90 -10.13 0.64
CA LEU A 45 -2.59 -8.74 0.94
C LEU A 45 -1.86 -8.06 -0.24
N GLN A 46 -2.11 -6.77 -0.37
CA GLN A 46 -1.57 -5.91 -1.41
C GLN A 46 -1.09 -4.61 -0.78
N HIS A 47 0.02 -4.08 -1.28
CA HIS A 47 0.35 -2.68 -1.12
C HIS A 47 -0.73 -1.82 -1.77
N CYS A 48 -1.02 -0.67 -1.19
CA CYS A 48 -1.91 0.34 -1.76
C CYS A 48 -1.25 1.72 -1.76
N ASP A 49 -1.90 2.70 -2.39
CA ASP A 49 -1.46 4.10 -2.42
C ASP A 49 0.01 4.26 -2.89
N LEU A 50 0.41 3.43 -3.87
CA LEU A 50 1.78 3.37 -4.41
C LEU A 50 2.25 4.67 -5.09
N ALA A 51 1.31 5.56 -5.40
CA ALA A 51 1.62 6.91 -5.89
C ALA A 51 2.23 7.83 -4.81
N ILE A 52 2.10 7.47 -3.53
CA ILE A 52 2.61 8.22 -2.38
C ILE A 52 3.86 7.51 -1.86
N SER A 53 4.91 8.27 -1.53
CA SER A 53 6.13 7.70 -0.95
C SER A 53 5.83 7.06 0.41
N GLN A 54 6.33 5.84 0.61
CA GLN A 54 6.14 5.05 1.82
C GLN A 54 7.51 4.74 2.42
N VAL A 55 7.62 4.88 3.74
CA VAL A 55 8.86 4.70 4.52
C VAL A 55 9.08 3.24 4.91
N VAL A 56 7.98 2.49 5.06
CA VAL A 56 7.98 1.09 5.48
C VAL A 56 7.59 0.24 4.28
N ASP A 57 8.53 -0.58 3.82
CA ASP A 57 8.33 -1.53 2.74
C ASP A 57 8.11 -2.93 3.31
N ILE A 58 6.95 -3.51 3.03
CA ILE A 58 6.59 -4.86 3.46
C ILE A 58 6.91 -5.82 2.33
N THR A 59 7.92 -6.64 2.56
CA THR A 59 8.52 -7.48 1.53
C THR A 59 7.89 -8.87 1.47
N GLN A 60 7.32 -9.37 2.57
CA GLN A 60 6.61 -10.64 2.59
C GLN A 60 5.56 -10.69 3.70
N VAL A 61 4.40 -11.31 3.42
CA VAL A 61 3.40 -11.68 4.43
C VAL A 61 2.88 -13.09 4.20
N ASN A 62 2.88 -13.90 5.25
CA ASN A 62 2.27 -15.22 5.29
C ASN A 62 1.17 -15.25 6.36
N LEU A 63 0.02 -15.83 6.01
CA LEU A 63 -1.11 -16.07 6.88
C LEU A 63 -1.28 -17.57 7.07
N SER A 64 -1.48 -18.03 8.31
CA SER A 64 -1.73 -19.45 8.59
C SER A 64 -2.84 -19.62 9.62
N PRO A 65 -3.99 -20.22 9.27
CA PRO A 65 -4.32 -20.77 7.95
C PRO A 65 -4.59 -19.68 6.89
N ASN A 66 -4.33 -19.99 5.61
CA ASN A 66 -4.76 -19.19 4.47
C ASN A 66 -5.72 -20.02 3.58
N PRO A 67 -6.98 -19.60 3.35
CA PRO A 67 -7.62 -18.41 3.90
C PRO A 67 -7.85 -18.49 5.42
N PRO A 68 -7.90 -17.35 6.13
CA PRO A 68 -8.27 -17.31 7.53
C PRO A 68 -9.63 -17.95 7.81
N ALA A 69 -9.78 -18.59 8.97
CA ALA A 69 -10.98 -19.34 9.34
C ALA A 69 -11.51 -18.92 10.71
N ARG A 70 -12.84 -18.92 10.84
CA ARG A 70 -13.53 -18.66 12.12
C ARG A 70 -13.15 -19.69 13.19
N GLY A 71 -13.14 -19.25 14.44
CA GLY A 71 -12.88 -20.08 15.61
C GLY A 71 -11.43 -20.56 15.76
N LYS A 72 -10.55 -20.21 14.81
CA LYS A 72 -9.16 -20.66 14.76
C LYS A 72 -8.21 -19.53 15.06
N ASP A 73 -7.04 -19.91 15.54
CA ASP A 73 -5.91 -19.01 15.64
C ASP A 73 -5.35 -18.77 14.22
N LEU A 74 -5.14 -17.50 13.91
CA LEU A 74 -4.46 -17.01 12.72
C LEU A 74 -3.06 -16.56 13.13
N THR A 75 -2.04 -17.21 12.59
CA THR A 75 -0.65 -16.79 12.68
C THR A 75 -0.32 -15.91 11.49
N ILE A 76 0.14 -14.69 11.78
CA ILE A 76 0.55 -13.69 10.80
C ILE A 76 2.06 -13.57 10.90
N SER A 77 2.78 -13.87 9.84
CA SER A 77 4.22 -13.65 9.75
C SER A 77 4.53 -12.64 8.66
N ALA A 78 5.20 -11.55 9.01
CA ALA A 78 5.51 -10.47 8.09
C ALA A 78 7.00 -10.11 8.15
N SER A 79 7.58 -9.74 7.02
CA SER A 79 8.93 -9.15 6.95
C SER A 79 8.92 -7.90 6.10
N GLY A 80 9.84 -6.99 6.40
CA GLY A 80 9.92 -5.71 5.73
C GLY A 80 11.14 -4.90 6.14
N THR A 81 11.27 -3.72 5.55
CA THR A 81 12.31 -2.75 5.86
C THR A 81 11.73 -1.39 6.22
N VAL A 82 12.34 -0.75 7.21
CA VAL A 82 11.98 0.58 7.70
C VAL A 82 13.09 1.54 7.26
N ALA A 83 12.78 2.52 6.42
CA ALA A 83 13.77 3.41 5.82
C ALA A 83 14.17 4.59 6.74
N SER A 84 13.26 5.03 7.61
CA SER A 84 13.49 6.07 8.62
C SER A 84 12.82 5.70 9.94
N VAL A 85 13.30 6.29 11.03
CA VAL A 85 12.80 6.02 12.38
C VAL A 85 11.29 6.27 12.46
N VAL A 86 10.56 5.33 13.05
CA VAL A 86 9.13 5.46 13.35
C VAL A 86 8.98 5.60 14.86
N GLY A 87 8.52 6.77 15.30
CA GLY A 87 8.49 7.15 16.71
C GLY A 87 7.09 7.26 17.31
N GLU A 88 7.07 7.71 18.55
CA GLU A 88 5.85 8.04 19.30
C GLU A 88 4.92 8.99 18.53
N GLY A 89 3.60 8.78 18.66
CA GLY A 89 2.59 9.54 17.93
C GLY A 89 2.30 9.02 16.52
N SER A 90 3.04 8.01 16.04
CA SER A 90 2.67 7.24 14.85
C SER A 90 1.36 6.46 15.09
N TYR A 91 0.55 6.32 14.05
CA TYR A 91 -0.78 5.72 14.17
C TYR A 91 -1.18 4.91 12.94
N VAL A 92 -2.17 4.03 13.10
CA VAL A 92 -2.74 3.23 12.01
C VAL A 92 -4.24 3.50 11.91
N ASP A 93 -4.68 3.96 10.74
CA ASP A 93 -6.08 4.06 10.38
C ASP A 93 -6.53 2.75 9.73
N VAL A 94 -7.45 2.05 10.37
CA VAL A 94 -8.01 0.78 9.91
C VAL A 94 -9.46 0.96 9.51
N GLU A 95 -9.76 0.56 8.29
CA GLU A 95 -11.09 0.51 7.71
C GLU A 95 -11.44 -0.94 7.34
N VAL A 96 -12.59 -1.42 7.82
CA VAL A 96 -13.11 -2.74 7.47
C VAL A 96 -14.49 -2.60 6.84
N ARG A 97 -14.66 -3.23 5.68
CA ARG A 97 -15.93 -3.28 4.95
C ARG A 97 -16.43 -4.70 4.83
N LEU A 98 -17.74 -4.90 4.90
CA LEU A 98 -18.43 -6.13 4.52
C LEU A 98 -19.23 -5.84 3.24
N GLY A 99 -18.75 -6.36 2.11
CA GLY A 99 -19.24 -5.94 0.79
C GLY A 99 -19.05 -4.42 0.60
N TYR A 100 -20.16 -3.68 0.48
CA TYR A 100 -20.14 -2.22 0.29
C TYR A 100 -20.32 -1.43 1.59
N VAL A 101 -20.64 -2.09 2.70
CA VAL A 101 -20.94 -1.43 3.97
C VAL A 101 -19.67 -1.29 4.79
N LYS A 102 -19.40 -0.08 5.28
CA LYS A 102 -18.31 0.20 6.21
C LYS A 102 -18.72 -0.26 7.62
N LEU A 103 -18.04 -1.29 8.14
CA LEU A 103 -18.29 -1.83 9.47
C LEU A 103 -17.46 -1.10 10.53
N LEU A 104 -16.21 -0.82 10.20
CA LEU A 104 -15.24 -0.29 11.14
C LEU A 104 -14.44 0.84 10.52
N THR A 105 -14.21 1.88 11.32
CA THR A 105 -13.15 2.86 11.09
C THR A 105 -12.58 3.21 12.44
N GLN A 106 -11.36 2.78 12.69
CA GLN A 106 -10.68 3.03 13.96
C GLN A 106 -9.26 3.49 13.69
N LYS A 107 -8.80 4.37 14.57
CA LYS A 107 -7.43 4.87 14.60
C LYS A 107 -6.77 4.26 15.83
N PHE A 108 -5.66 3.58 15.62
CA PHE A 108 -4.87 2.96 16.69
C PHE A 108 -3.52 3.66 16.81
N ASP A 109 -3.04 3.84 18.02
CA ASP A 109 -1.65 4.24 18.25
C ASP A 109 -0.73 3.06 17.88
N LEU A 110 0.22 3.30 16.99
CA LEU A 110 1.10 2.25 16.47
C LEU A 110 2.01 1.72 17.58
N CYS A 111 2.63 2.61 18.35
CA CYS A 111 3.59 2.24 19.39
C CYS A 111 2.91 1.50 20.53
N GLN A 112 1.75 1.98 20.96
CA GLN A 112 0.94 1.31 21.97
C GLN A 112 0.47 -0.06 21.47
N MET A 113 0.00 -0.17 20.22
CA MET A 113 -0.44 -1.45 19.66
C MET A 113 0.70 -2.48 19.64
N LEU A 114 1.93 -2.07 19.30
CA LEU A 114 3.08 -2.97 19.30
C LEU A 114 3.43 -3.47 20.71
N SER A 115 3.39 -2.57 21.70
CA SER A 115 3.64 -2.88 23.11
C SER A 115 2.57 -3.80 23.69
N ASP A 116 1.28 -3.48 23.52
CA ASP A 116 0.16 -4.20 24.12
C ASP A 116 -0.02 -5.61 23.53
N ASN A 117 0.55 -5.87 22.35
CA ASN A 117 0.39 -7.12 21.63
C ASN A 117 1.64 -8.02 21.64
N ASP A 118 2.68 -7.72 22.42
CA ASP A 118 3.90 -8.54 22.53
C ASP A 118 4.39 -9.05 21.16
N ILE A 119 4.48 -8.15 20.17
CA ILE A 119 4.82 -8.56 18.81
C ILE A 119 6.29 -8.95 18.75
N ALA A 120 6.55 -10.25 18.75
CA ALA A 120 7.90 -10.79 18.68
C ALA A 120 8.62 -10.28 17.41
N GLY A 121 9.78 -9.63 17.61
CA GLY A 121 10.68 -9.19 16.54
C GLY A 121 10.61 -7.69 16.20
N LEU A 122 9.65 -6.94 16.75
CA LEU A 122 9.68 -5.47 16.78
C LEU A 122 10.08 -5.06 18.20
N GLY A 123 11.07 -4.17 18.30
CA GLY A 123 11.49 -3.60 19.59
C GLY A 123 10.47 -2.58 20.12
N GLU A 124 10.76 -2.02 21.29
CA GLU A 124 10.03 -0.85 21.80
C GLU A 124 10.19 0.34 20.84
N CYS A 125 9.17 1.19 20.76
CA CYS A 125 9.30 2.46 20.07
C CYS A 125 10.42 3.30 20.74
N PRO A 126 11.24 4.02 19.97
CA PRO A 126 11.16 4.22 18.51
C PRO A 126 11.76 3.08 17.67
N ILE A 127 11.01 2.66 16.64
CA ILE A 127 11.44 1.64 15.67
C ILE A 127 12.55 2.23 14.80
N GLN A 128 13.73 1.64 14.88
CA GLN A 128 14.90 2.11 14.15
C GLN A 128 14.83 1.75 12.67
N LYS A 129 15.72 2.37 11.88
CA LYS A 129 15.95 1.96 10.49
C LYS A 129 16.50 0.53 10.48
N GLY A 130 15.94 -0.35 9.66
CA GLY A 130 16.43 -1.72 9.55
C GLY A 130 15.47 -2.69 8.87
N ALA A 131 15.89 -3.94 8.79
CA ALA A 131 15.05 -5.05 8.37
C ALA A 131 14.41 -5.70 9.60
N TYR A 132 13.12 -5.99 9.52
CA TYR A 132 12.33 -6.56 10.60
C TYR A 132 11.61 -7.82 10.12
N SER A 133 11.36 -8.72 11.07
CA SER A 133 10.52 -9.90 10.88
C SER A 133 9.67 -10.09 12.11
N LEU A 134 8.38 -10.30 11.88
CA LEU A 134 7.34 -10.26 12.89
C LEU A 134 6.51 -11.50 12.80
N THR A 135 6.08 -12.00 13.96
CA THR A 135 5.08 -13.05 14.01
C THR A 135 4.11 -12.78 15.15
N LYS A 136 2.81 -12.81 14.83
CA LYS A 136 1.73 -12.62 15.79
C LYS A 136 0.64 -13.65 15.55
N ALA A 137 0.22 -14.32 16.61
CA ALA A 137 -0.99 -15.13 16.61
C ALA A 137 -2.17 -14.31 17.15
N VAL A 138 -3.30 -14.35 16.45
CA VAL A 138 -4.57 -13.74 16.87
C VAL A 138 -5.69 -14.76 16.70
N ARG A 139 -6.67 -14.77 17.61
CA ARG A 139 -7.82 -15.67 17.48
C ARG A 139 -8.93 -15.00 16.71
N ILE A 140 -9.45 -15.66 15.67
CA ILE A 140 -10.63 -15.20 14.94
C ILE A 140 -11.87 -15.72 15.68
N PRO A 141 -12.78 -14.84 16.14
CA PRO A 141 -14.01 -15.27 16.82
C PRO A 141 -14.94 -16.08 15.90
N ASP A 142 -15.78 -16.92 16.51
CA ASP A 142 -16.78 -17.72 15.79
C ASP A 142 -17.97 -16.88 15.32
N GLU A 143 -18.23 -15.75 15.98
CA GLU A 143 -19.36 -14.87 15.73
C GLU A 143 -19.18 -13.98 14.49
N VAL A 144 -18.03 -14.03 13.82
CA VAL A 144 -17.75 -13.24 12.62
C VAL A 144 -18.73 -13.64 11.51
N PRO A 145 -19.60 -12.71 11.03
CA PRO A 145 -20.59 -13.05 10.01
C PRO A 145 -19.96 -13.54 8.70
N PRO A 146 -20.64 -14.42 7.93
CA PRO A 146 -20.17 -14.80 6.61
C PRO A 146 -20.20 -13.63 5.63
N GLY A 147 -19.27 -13.63 4.69
CA GLY A 147 -19.20 -12.65 3.60
C GLY A 147 -17.77 -12.26 3.24
N LYS A 148 -17.68 -11.30 2.32
CA LYS A 148 -16.41 -10.73 1.86
C LYS A 148 -16.06 -9.50 2.68
N TYR A 149 -14.98 -9.60 3.45
CA TYR A 149 -14.41 -8.50 4.19
C TYR A 149 -13.27 -7.88 3.38
N THR A 150 -13.29 -6.57 3.24
CA THR A 150 -12.17 -5.81 2.69
C THR A 150 -11.57 -5.00 3.83
N VAL A 151 -10.28 -5.22 4.09
CA VAL A 151 -9.50 -4.46 5.07
C VAL A 151 -8.63 -3.46 4.32
N LEU A 152 -8.55 -2.24 4.86
CA LEU A 152 -7.65 -1.20 4.42
C LEU A 152 -6.98 -0.62 5.67
N ALA A 153 -5.66 -0.72 5.73
CA ALA A 153 -4.86 -0.21 6.82
C ALA A 153 -3.84 0.78 6.27
N ARG A 154 -3.80 1.98 6.83
CA ARG A 154 -2.81 3.01 6.52
C ARG A 154 -2.08 3.41 7.78
N ALA A 155 -0.78 3.23 7.80
CA ALA A 155 0.05 3.69 8.89
C ALA A 155 0.63 5.07 8.56
N TYR A 156 0.68 5.95 9.55
CA TYR A 156 1.21 7.30 9.44
C TYR A 156 2.15 7.60 10.60
N ASN A 157 3.11 8.49 10.38
CA ASN A 157 3.92 9.04 11.46
C ASN A 157 3.18 10.17 12.18
N GLU A 158 3.82 10.74 13.21
CA GLU A 158 3.31 11.87 14.01
C GLU A 158 3.04 13.14 13.18
N HIS A 159 3.64 13.24 11.99
CA HIS A 159 3.48 14.35 11.05
C HIS A 159 2.39 14.09 9.99
N GLY A 160 1.74 12.92 10.02
CA GLY A 160 0.73 12.53 9.04
C GLY A 160 1.30 12.07 7.69
N GLU A 161 2.59 11.78 7.62
CA GLU A 161 3.24 11.20 6.45
C GLU A 161 2.98 9.69 6.39
N LEU A 162 2.67 9.19 5.19
CA LEU A 162 2.33 7.78 5.00
C LEU A 162 3.56 6.89 5.24
N LEU A 163 3.46 6.00 6.22
CA LEU A 163 4.48 4.99 6.50
C LEU A 163 4.31 3.80 5.57
N THR A 164 3.09 3.23 5.49
CA THR A 164 2.75 2.12 4.58
C THR A 164 1.23 2.03 4.40
N CYS A 165 0.80 1.42 3.30
CA CYS A 165 -0.61 1.13 3.02
C CYS A 165 -0.77 -0.34 2.63
N ILE A 166 -1.64 -1.06 3.35
CA ILE A 166 -1.98 -2.45 3.06
C ILE A 166 -3.49 -2.59 2.86
N THR A 167 -3.88 -3.37 1.87
CA THR A 167 -5.27 -3.76 1.66
C THR A 167 -5.39 -5.22 1.30
N GLY A 168 -6.51 -5.84 1.65
CA GLY A 168 -6.74 -7.23 1.30
C GLY A 168 -8.19 -7.65 1.51
N ASP A 169 -8.55 -8.73 0.83
CA ASP A 169 -9.86 -9.35 0.92
C ASP A 169 -9.77 -10.67 1.68
N ILE A 170 -10.69 -10.87 2.62
CA ILE A 170 -10.88 -12.10 3.38
C ILE A 170 -12.31 -12.56 3.17
N VAL A 171 -12.49 -13.83 2.79
CA VAL A 171 -13.83 -14.40 2.55
C VAL A 171 -14.12 -15.44 3.61
N PHE A 172 -15.15 -15.18 4.41
CA PHE A 172 -15.70 -16.16 5.33
C PHE A 172 -16.93 -16.80 4.69
N PRO A 173 -16.91 -18.11 4.39
CA PRO A 173 -18.02 -18.79 3.72
C PRO A 173 -19.25 -18.83 4.63
N VAL A 174 -20.42 -19.01 4.02
CA VAL A 174 -21.65 -19.36 4.77
C VAL A 174 -21.48 -20.78 5.26
N ASP A 175 -21.61 -20.99 6.58
CA ASP A 175 -21.68 -22.33 7.13
C ASP A 175 -23.01 -22.94 6.65
N MET A 176 -22.96 -23.78 5.63
CA MET A 176 -24.12 -24.60 5.25
C MET A 176 -24.18 -25.75 6.26
N LEU A 177 -25.12 -25.63 7.21
CA LEU A 177 -25.50 -26.70 8.13
C LEU A 177 -26.03 -27.92 7.36
#